data_AF-A0A5J4FY67-F1
#
_entry.id   AF-A0A5J4FY67-F1
#
_cell.length_a   1.000
_cell.length_b   1.000
_cell.length_c   1.000
_cell.angle_alpha   90.00
_cell.angle_beta   90.00
_cell.angle_gamma   90.00
#
_symmetry.space_group_name_H-M   'P 1'
#
loop_
_entity.id
_entity.type
_entity.pdbx_description
1 polymer ?
#
loop_
_entity_poly.entity_id
_entity_poly.type
_entity_poly.pdbx_seq_one_letter_code
_entity_poly.pdbx_strand_id
1 'polypeptide(L)'
;MIEFKRNPEDQIKILDELCESISIVYKPTGTESFFQIFKGKYYFNPKYKLNKNLYKKYTDGFWNLFVEESESISIKNETEFYPLFKTIQEATKIEEKKIPFSMFEPNLSKIIVEE
;
A
#
# COMPACT_ATOMS: atom_id res chain seq x y z
N MET A 1 7.09 0.06 18.91
CA MET A 1 7.28 1.44 18.40
C MET A 1 7.17 1.40 16.88
N ILE A 2 6.44 2.34 16.27
CA ILE A 2 6.31 2.48 14.82
C ILE A 2 6.85 3.86 14.43
N GLU A 3 7.78 3.91 13.51
CA GLU A 3 8.22 5.12 12.83
C GLU A 3 7.72 5.07 11.38
N PHE A 4 7.13 6.15 10.91
CA PHE A 4 6.58 6.26 9.56
C PHE A 4 7.03 7.60 8.98
N LYS A 5 7.61 7.58 7.78
CA LYS A 5 8.19 8.78 7.17
C LYS A 5 8.06 8.75 5.66
N ARG A 6 7.40 9.76 5.08
CA ARG A 6 7.47 10.05 3.64
C ARG A 6 8.79 10.73 3.29
N ASN A 7 9.37 10.34 2.17
CA ASN A 7 10.69 10.78 1.69
C ASN A 7 10.53 11.23 0.23
N PRO A 8 10.05 12.47 -0.02
CA PRO A 8 9.77 12.94 -1.39
C PRO A 8 11.03 13.11 -2.24
N GLU A 9 12.20 13.28 -1.61
CA GLU A 9 13.51 13.40 -2.27
C GLU A 9 14.13 12.04 -2.62
N ASP A 10 13.66 10.97 -1.99
CA ASP A 10 14.13 9.61 -2.22
C ASP A 10 13.30 8.97 -3.32
N GLN A 11 13.69 9.30 -4.55
CA GLN A 11 12.99 8.91 -5.77
C GLN A 11 13.79 7.92 -6.60
N ILE A 12 13.09 6.94 -7.16
CA ILE A 12 13.65 6.02 -8.15
C ILE A 12 12.72 5.93 -9.36
N LYS A 13 13.27 5.49 -10.49
CA LYS A 13 12.50 5.26 -11.72
C LYS A 13 11.98 3.82 -11.74
N ILE A 14 10.66 3.63 -11.79
CA ILE A 14 9.98 2.33 -11.92
C ILE A 14 8.96 2.45 -13.05
N LEU A 15 8.95 1.51 -14.00
CA LEU A 15 8.04 1.53 -15.18
C LEU A 15 8.04 2.89 -15.90
N ASP A 16 9.23 3.46 -16.08
CA ASP A 16 9.44 4.77 -16.67
C ASP A 16 8.94 6.00 -15.90
N GLU A 17 8.42 5.82 -14.69
CA GLU A 17 7.90 6.89 -13.85
C GLU A 17 8.78 7.13 -12.61
N LEU A 18 8.94 8.40 -12.23
CA LEU A 18 9.58 8.75 -10.95
C LEU A 18 8.64 8.43 -9.80
N CYS A 19 9.14 7.66 -8.84
CA CYS A 19 8.37 7.19 -7.70
C CYS A 19 9.08 7.62 -6.40
N GLU A 20 8.39 8.40 -5.57
CA GLU A 20 8.85 8.75 -4.22
C GLU A 20 8.63 7.58 -3.25
N SER A 21 9.18 7.67 -2.04
CA SER A 21 9.11 6.57 -1.08
C SER A 21 8.52 6.94 0.29
N ILE A 22 7.90 5.95 0.92
CA ILE A 22 7.53 5.95 2.33
C ILE A 22 8.34 4.87 3.03
N SER A 23 8.93 5.22 4.17
CA SER A 23 9.66 4.31 5.04
C SER A 23 8.84 4.01 6.30
N ILE A 24 8.82 2.75 6.70
CA ILE A 24 8.16 2.25 7.90
C ILE A 24 9.18 1.44 8.70
N VAL A 25 9.36 1.75 9.98
CA VAL A 25 10.18 0.96 10.90
C VAL A 25 9.31 0.55 12.07
N TYR A 26 9.19 -0.75 12.31
CA TYR A 26 8.41 -1.31 13.40
C TYR A 26 9.26 -2.23 14.26
N LYS A 27 9.22 -2.00 15.57
CA LYS A 27 9.79 -2.87 16.60
C LYS A 27 8.65 -3.50 17.41
N PRO A 28 8.44 -4.82 17.31
CA PRO A 28 7.51 -5.55 18.17
C PRO A 28 7.89 -5.40 19.64
N THR A 29 6.90 -5.41 20.52
CA THR A 29 7.09 -5.28 21.97
C THR A 29 7.01 -6.63 22.71
N GLY A 30 6.51 -7.68 22.05
CA GLY A 30 6.37 -9.02 22.62
C GLY A 30 7.41 -10.01 22.11
N THR A 31 7.67 -11.05 22.90
CA THR A 31 8.63 -12.12 22.56
C THR A 31 8.09 -13.12 21.54
N GLU A 32 6.81 -13.04 21.20
CA GLU A 32 6.15 -13.94 20.24
C GLU A 32 6.39 -13.54 18.78
N SER A 33 6.99 -12.37 18.53
CA SER A 33 7.29 -11.96 17.17
C SER A 33 8.41 -12.80 16.58
N PHE A 34 8.22 -13.22 15.32
CA PHE A 34 9.23 -13.98 14.60
C PHE A 34 10.41 -13.11 14.11
N PHE A 35 10.32 -11.78 14.23
CA PHE A 35 11.37 -10.84 13.83
C PHE A 35 11.65 -9.80 14.93
N GLN A 36 12.82 -9.19 14.89
CA GLN A 36 13.20 -8.14 15.85
C GLN A 36 12.83 -6.74 15.37
N ILE A 37 13.01 -6.49 14.07
CA ILE A 37 12.73 -5.20 13.45
C ILE A 37 12.14 -5.48 12.07
N PHE A 38 11.01 -4.85 11.79
CA PHE A 38 10.49 -4.72 10.44
C PHE A 38 10.94 -3.37 9.87
N LYS A 39 11.51 -3.37 8.66
CA LYS A 39 11.77 -2.16 7.89
C LYS A 39 11.11 -2.31 6.53
N GLY A 40 10.19 -1.40 6.20
CA GLY A 40 9.55 -1.34 4.89
C GLY A 40 9.93 -0.04 4.19
N LYS A 41 10.22 -0.12 2.89
CA LYS A 41 10.36 1.02 2.00
C LYS A 41 9.44 0.79 0.80
N TYR A 42 8.50 1.70 0.61
CA TYR A 42 7.41 1.57 -0.34
C TYR A 42 7.47 2.72 -1.33
N TYR A 43 7.72 2.40 -2.59
CA TYR A 43 7.75 3.38 -3.67
C TYR A 43 6.40 3.50 -4.34
N PHE A 44 6.00 4.71 -4.69
CA PHE A 44 4.71 4.98 -5.32
C PHE A 44 4.75 6.20 -6.23
N ASN A 45 3.75 6.30 -7.10
CA ASN A 45 3.53 7.48 -7.94
C ASN A 45 2.08 8.00 -7.70
N PRO A 46 1.90 9.30 -7.38
CA PRO A 46 0.59 9.93 -7.18
C PRO A 46 -0.41 9.80 -8.33
N LYS A 47 0.05 9.43 -9.53
CA LYS A 47 -0.78 9.11 -10.69
C LYS A 47 -1.72 7.93 -10.42
N TYR A 48 -1.27 6.92 -9.67
CA TYR A 48 -2.03 5.68 -9.44
C TYR A 48 -2.83 5.75 -8.14
N LYS A 49 -3.89 6.55 -8.19
CA LYS A 49 -4.68 6.93 -7.01
C LYS A 49 -5.44 5.75 -6.39
N LEU A 50 -5.55 5.79 -5.06
CA LEU A 50 -6.42 4.96 -4.26
C LEU A 50 -7.35 5.81 -3.41
N ASN A 51 -8.59 5.35 -3.23
CA ASN A 51 -9.52 5.98 -2.31
C ASN A 51 -9.21 5.56 -0.87
N LYS A 52 -8.52 6.42 -0.12
CA LYS A 52 -8.14 6.17 1.28
C LYS A 52 -9.30 5.82 2.21
N ASN A 53 -10.51 6.32 1.93
CA ASN A 53 -11.68 6.02 2.76
C ASN A 53 -12.02 4.53 2.81
N LEU A 54 -11.69 3.77 1.75
CA LEU A 54 -11.91 2.32 1.70
C LEU A 54 -10.92 1.56 2.59
N TYR A 55 -9.81 2.17 2.98
CA TYR A 55 -8.72 1.53 3.73
C TYR A 55 -8.63 1.97 5.20
N LYS A 56 -9.46 2.93 5.64
CA LYS A 56 -9.45 3.45 7.02
C LYS A 56 -9.58 2.38 8.10
N LYS A 57 -10.35 1.32 7.82
CA LYS A 57 -10.58 0.20 8.76
C LYS A 57 -9.69 -1.01 8.49
N TYR A 58 -8.76 -0.93 7.55
CA TYR A 58 -7.84 -2.02 7.24
C TYR A 58 -6.75 -2.08 8.32
N THR A 59 -6.69 -3.18 9.05
CA THR A 59 -5.78 -3.35 10.20
C THR A 59 -4.66 -4.35 9.96
N ASP A 60 -4.60 -4.93 8.76
CA ASP A 60 -3.54 -5.86 8.40
C ASP A 60 -2.28 -5.08 7.96
N GLY A 61 -1.16 -5.37 8.61
CA GLY A 61 0.08 -4.64 8.42
C GLY A 61 -0.04 -3.12 8.59
N PHE A 62 0.63 -2.38 7.70
CA PHE A 62 0.72 -0.91 7.74
C PHE A 62 0.04 -0.24 6.54
N TRP A 63 -0.81 -0.98 5.83
CA TRP A 63 -1.33 -0.53 4.55
C TRP A 63 -2.27 0.67 4.68
N ASN A 64 -3.07 0.74 5.75
CA ASN A 64 -3.88 1.91 6.04
C ASN A 64 -3.04 3.18 6.21
N LEU A 65 -1.92 3.10 6.93
CA LEU A 65 -0.99 4.22 7.12
C LEU A 65 -0.35 4.64 5.81
N PHE A 66 0.07 3.67 5.00
CA PHE A 66 0.63 3.92 3.68
C PHE A 66 -0.37 4.61 2.75
N VAL A 67 -1.60 4.12 2.67
CA VAL A 67 -2.65 4.69 1.79
C VAL A 67 -3.12 6.05 2.29
N GLU A 68 -3.19 6.27 3.61
CA GLU A 68 -3.56 7.58 4.17
C GLU A 68 -2.55 8.67 3.75
N GLU A 69 -1.26 8.34 3.71
CA GLU A 69 -0.20 9.29 3.34
C GLU A 69 -0.04 9.44 1.82
N SER A 70 -0.04 8.33 1.09
CA SER A 70 0.29 8.34 -0.35
C SER A 70 -0.91 8.63 -1.24
N GLU A 71 -2.12 8.33 -0.76
CA GLU A 71 -3.36 8.28 -1.55
C GLU A 71 -3.20 7.49 -2.87
N SER A 72 -2.27 6.52 -2.88
CA SER A 72 -1.79 5.85 -4.10
C SER A 72 -1.45 4.39 -3.83
N ILE A 73 -1.39 3.58 -4.88
CA ILE A 73 -0.88 2.21 -4.79
C ILE A 73 0.66 2.22 -4.71
N SER A 74 1.24 1.27 -3.98
CA SER A 74 2.68 1.03 -4.05
C SER A 74 3.05 0.22 -5.29
N ILE A 75 4.14 0.63 -5.94
CA ILE A 75 4.64 0.06 -7.19
C ILE A 75 5.86 -0.83 -6.93
N LYS A 76 6.63 -0.54 -5.87
CA LYS A 76 7.73 -1.38 -5.40
C LYS A 76 7.78 -1.38 -3.89
N ASN A 77 7.86 -2.56 -3.30
CA ASN A 77 8.00 -2.78 -1.87
C ASN A 77 9.37 -3.42 -1.61
N GLU A 78 10.15 -2.83 -0.74
CA GLU A 78 11.31 -3.47 -0.13
C GLU A 78 11.04 -3.65 1.35
N THR A 79 10.93 -4.90 1.81
CA THR A 79 10.69 -5.17 3.23
C THR A 79 11.77 -6.06 3.80
N GLU A 80 12.20 -5.77 5.01
CA GLU A 80 13.19 -6.50 5.76
C GLU A 80 12.58 -6.93 7.10
N PHE A 81 12.52 -8.24 7.31
CA PHE A 81 12.17 -8.86 8.59
C PHE A 81 13.48 -9.26 9.27
N TYR A 82 14.14 -8.30 9.91
CA TYR A 82 15.46 -8.52 10.48
C TYR A 82 15.42 -9.42 11.73
N PRO A 83 16.34 -10.38 11.89
CA PRO A 83 17.50 -10.69 11.02
C PRO A 83 17.24 -11.78 9.96
N LEU A 84 15.98 -12.14 9.71
CA LEU A 84 15.61 -13.34 8.97
C LEU A 84 15.78 -13.19 7.45
N PHE A 85 15.07 -12.25 6.83
CA PHE A 85 15.03 -12.13 5.38
C PHE A 85 14.66 -10.74 4.90
N LYS A 86 15.03 -10.45 3.64
CA LYS A 86 14.57 -9.30 2.87
C LYS A 86 13.72 -9.81 1.71
N THR A 87 12.61 -9.12 1.42
CA THR A 87 11.80 -9.35 0.24
C THR A 87 11.73 -8.08 -0.59
N ILE A 88 11.66 -8.26 -1.91
CA ILE A 88 11.46 -7.19 -2.87
C ILE A 88 10.31 -7.62 -3.77
N GLN A 89 9.30 -6.76 -3.88
CA GLN A 89 8.18 -6.92 -4.80
C GLN A 89 8.13 -5.67 -5.68
N GLU A 90 7.89 -5.84 -6.97
CA GLU A 90 7.87 -4.73 -7.93
C GLU A 90 6.84 -5.02 -9.02
N ALA A 91 6.07 -3.99 -9.38
CA ALA A 91 5.16 -4.05 -10.52
C ALA A 91 5.98 -4.13 -11.82
N THR A 92 5.69 -5.13 -12.64
CA THR A 92 6.38 -5.35 -13.92
C THR A 92 5.64 -4.76 -15.11
N LYS A 93 4.33 -4.47 -14.95
CA LYS A 93 3.48 -3.90 -15.99
C LYS A 93 2.27 -3.23 -15.37
N ILE A 94 1.81 -2.14 -15.99
CA ILE A 94 0.54 -1.48 -15.67
C ILE A 94 -0.33 -1.48 -16.94
N GLU A 95 -1.57 -1.93 -16.81
CA GLU A 95 -2.54 -1.99 -17.90
C GLU A 95 -3.73 -1.10 -17.58
N GLU A 96 -3.97 -0.10 -18.43
CA GLU A 96 -5.19 0.69 -18.33
C GLU A 96 -6.38 -0.11 -18.87
N LYS A 97 -7.42 -0.24 -18.06
CA LYS A 97 -8.66 -0.91 -18.43
C LYS A 97 -9.82 0.03 -18.17
N LYS A 98 -10.69 0.18 -19.16
CA LYS A 98 -11.97 0.85 -18.97
C LYS A 98 -12.86 -0.07 -18.14
N ILE A 99 -13.32 0.41 -16.99
CA ILE A 99 -14.31 -0.32 -16.20
C ILE A 99 -15.64 -0.25 -16.96
N PRO A 100 -16.26 -1.40 -17.31
CA PRO A 100 -17.53 -1.38 -18.01
C PRO A 100 -18.63 -0.87 -17.07
N PHE A 101 -19.54 -0.05 -17.62
CA PHE A 101 -20.66 0.51 -16.85
C PHE A 101 -21.56 -0.55 -16.21
N SER A 102 -21.63 -1.74 -16.82
CA SER A 102 -22.39 -2.86 -16.28
C SER A 102 -21.94 -3.31 -14.89
N MET A 103 -20.70 -3.04 -14.46
CA MET A 103 -20.27 -3.32 -13.09
C MET A 103 -20.94 -2.41 -12.05
N PHE A 104 -21.50 -1.28 -12.48
CA PHE A 104 -22.21 -0.31 -11.65
C PHE A 104 -23.72 -0.40 -11.82
N GLU A 105 -24.21 -1.28 -12.69
CA GLU A 105 -25.65 -1.51 -12.82
C GLU A 105 -26.18 -2.14 -11.52
N PRO A 106 -27.23 -1.57 -10.91
CA PRO A 106 -27.84 -2.15 -9.72
C PRO A 106 -28.25 -3.59 -9.99
N ASN A 107 -27.94 -4.49 -9.05
CA ASN A 107 -28.44 -5.85 -9.15
C ASN A 107 -29.96 -5.84 -8.93
N LEU A 108 -30.72 -5.99 -10.03
CA LEU A 108 -32.19 -6.00 -10.03
C LEU A 108 -32.79 -7.14 -9.18
N SER A 109 -32.02 -8.18 -8.87
CA SER A 109 -32.46 -9.27 -7.98
C SER A 109 -32.26 -8.95 -6.50
N LYS A 110 -31.61 -7.84 -6.15
CA LYS A 110 -31.46 -7.39 -4.76
C LYS A 110 -32.61 -6.48 -4.38
N ILE A 111 -33.32 -6.85 -3.31
CA ILE A 111 -34.35 -6.01 -2.70
C ILE A 111 -33.64 -4.91 -1.92
N ILE A 112 -33.96 -3.65 -2.22
CA ILE A 112 -33.59 -2.50 -1.39
C ILE A 112 -34.63 -2.41 -0.29
N VAL A 113 -34.20 -2.48 0.97
CA VAL A 113 -35.06 -2.24 2.14
C VAL A 113 -34.79 -0.81 2.58
N GLU A 114 -35.80 0.06 2.54
CA GLU A 114 -35.73 1.40 3.12
C GLU A 114 -35.88 1.29 4.65
N GLU A 115 -34.98 1.93 5.41
CA GLU A 115 -35.06 2.05 6.88
C GLU A 115 -35.97 3.21 7.31
#